data_AF-A0A947R468-F1
#
_entry.id   AF-A0A947R468-F1
#
_cell.length_a   1.000
_cell.length_b   1.000
_cell.length_c   1.000
_cell.angle_alpha   90.00
_cell.angle_beta   90.00
_cell.angle_gamma   90.00
#
_symmetry.space_group_name_H-M   'P 1'
#
loop_
_entity.id
_entity.type
_entity.pdbx_description
1 polymer ?
#
loop_
_entity_poly.entity_id
_entity_poly.type
_entity_poly.pdbx_seq_one_letter_code
_entity_poly.pdbx_strand_id
1 'polypeptide(L)' 'MKNDNKNLIKYPEVDEAKGNSKFELLVDYLTGLKEEKFTGYIKINFSQGNIGRAEKFEEILKHK' A
#
# COMPACT_ATOMS: atom_id res chain seq x y z
N MET A 1 24.06 5.76 14.82
CA MET A 1 22.59 5.82 14.94
C MET A 1 22.02 4.75 14.04
N LYS A 2 21.42 3.69 14.60
CA LYS A 2 20.83 2.60 13.80
C LYS A 2 19.42 3.05 13.40
N ASN A 3 19.18 3.31 12.12
CA ASN A 3 17.87 3.70 11.62
C ASN A 3 16.94 2.47 11.66
N ASP A 4 15.98 2.50 12.58
CA ASP A 4 14.86 1.57 12.66
C ASP A 4 13.87 1.81 11.51
N ASN A 5 14.24 1.42 10.28
CA ASN A 5 13.34 1.41 9.12
C ASN A 5 12.43 0.16 9.16
N LYS A 6 11.62 0.02 10.21
CA LYS A 6 10.76 -1.16 10.45
C LYS A 6 9.41 -1.15 9.73
N ASN A 7 9.13 -0.14 8.89
CA ASN A 7 7.87 0.00 8.16
C ASN A 7 8.00 -0.11 6.62
N LEU A 8 9.10 -0.70 6.13
CA LEU A 8 9.18 -1.08 4.72
C LEU A 8 8.48 -2.44 4.53
N ILE A 9 7.27 -2.43 3.99
CA ILE A 9 6.69 -3.65 3.42
C ILE A 9 7.54 -3.98 2.19
N LYS A 10 8.48 -4.91 2.35
CA LYS A 10 9.18 -5.54 1.22
C LYS A 10 8.16 -6.44 0.52
N TYR A 11 7.93 -6.20 -0.76
CA TYR A 11 7.13 -7.09 -1.60
C TYR A 11 7.75 -8.50 -1.59
N PRO A 12 6.95 -9.56 -1.42
CA PRO A 12 7.43 -10.92 -1.62
C PRO A 12 7.85 -11.11 -3.09
N GLU A 13 8.93 -11.85 -3.32
CA GLU A 13 9.30 -12.30 -4.66
C GLU A 13 8.13 -13.08 -5.25
N VAL A 14 7.66 -12.66 -6.42
CA VAL A 14 6.45 -13.18 -7.06
C VAL A 14 6.83 -14.38 -7.92
N ASP A 15 6.30 -15.56 -7.57
CA ASP A 15 6.30 -16.73 -8.44
C ASP A 15 5.41 -16.44 -9.67
N GLU A 16 6.01 -16.42 -10.85
CA GLU A 16 5.39 -16.02 -12.13
C GLU A 16 4.22 -16.92 -12.57
N ALA A 17 3.97 -18.03 -11.88
CA ALA A 17 3.03 -19.07 -12.32
C ALA A 17 1.54 -18.79 -12.02
N LYS A 18 1.20 -17.87 -11.09
CA LYS A 18 -0.19 -17.45 -10.78
C LYS A 18 -0.25 -16.03 -10.18
N GLY A 19 0.56 -15.10 -10.68
CA GLY A 19 0.73 -13.79 -10.06
C GLY A 19 -0.39 -12.81 -10.40
N ASN A 20 -1.20 -12.42 -9.40
CA ASN A 20 -2.07 -11.25 -9.52
C ASN A 20 -1.24 -10.05 -10.00
N SER A 21 -1.74 -9.36 -11.02
CA SER A 21 -1.15 -8.12 -11.53
C SER A 21 -1.03 -7.08 -10.42
N LYS A 22 -0.07 -6.14 -10.55
CA LYS A 22 0.05 -5.01 -9.60
C LYS A 22 -1.23 -4.18 -9.50
N PHE A 23 -2.06 -4.21 -10.55
CA PHE A 23 -3.37 -3.61 -10.55
C PHE A 23 -4.34 -4.36 -9.62
N GLU A 24 -4.43 -5.69 -9.75
CA GLU A 24 -5.25 -6.53 -8.85
C GLU A 24 -4.80 -6.39 -7.40
N LEU A 25 -3.50 -6.40 -7.14
CA LEU A 25 -2.96 -6.16 -5.79
C LEU A 25 -3.34 -4.77 -5.24
N LEU A 26 -3.36 -3.74 -6.09
CA LEU A 26 -3.81 -2.41 -5.69
C LEU A 26 -5.32 -2.41 -5.40
N VAL A 27 -6.13 -3.09 -6.21
CA VAL A 27 -7.58 -3.21 -5.99
C VAL A 27 -7.88 -3.94 -4.68
N ASP A 28 -7.19 -5.05 -4.40
CA ASP A 28 -7.34 -5.81 -3.16
C ASP A 28 -6.95 -4.94 -1.95
N TYR A 29 -5.84 -4.21 -2.06
CA TYR A 29 -5.39 -3.28 -1.02
C TYR A 29 -6.41 -2.18 -0.74
N LEU A 30 -6.93 -1.52 -1.78
CA LEU A 30 -7.93 -0.45 -1.63
C LEU A 30 -9.26 -0.99 -1.06
N THR A 31 -9.62 -2.23 -1.41
CA THR A 31 -10.81 -2.91 -0.88
C THR A 31 -10.67 -3.17 0.62
N GLY A 32 -9.51 -3.67 1.07
CA GLY A 32 -9.23 -3.87 2.49
C GLY A 32 -9.34 -2.57 3.30
N LEU A 33 -8.85 -1.44 2.77
CA LEU A 33 -8.96 -0.16 3.45
C LEU A 33 -10.41 0.33 3.64
N LYS A 34 -11.30 -0.02 2.70
CA LYS A 34 -12.74 0.26 2.85
C LYS A 34 -13.33 -0.55 4.01
N GLU A 35 -12.95 -1.82 4.15
CA GLU A 35 -13.42 -2.70 5.22
C GLU A 35 -12.89 -2.25 6.59
N GLU A 36 -11.64 -1.79 6.64
CA GLU A 36 -10.99 -1.23 7.84
C GLU A 36 -11.52 0.16 8.24
N LYS A 37 -12.45 0.74 7.47
CA LYS A 37 -12.95 2.13 7.65
C LYS A 37 -11.81 3.14 7.71
N PHE A 38 -10.79 2.97 6.87
CA PHE A 38 -9.65 3.85 6.81
C PHE A 38 -10.06 5.33 6.61
N THR A 39 -9.44 6.21 7.39
CA THR A 39 -9.57 7.66 7.28
C THR A 39 -8.22 8.30 7.03
N GLY A 40 -8.09 9.04 5.94
CA GLY A 40 -6.86 9.69 5.51
C GLY A 40 -6.72 9.65 3.99
N TYR A 41 -5.48 9.63 3.50
CA TYR A 41 -5.22 9.55 2.06
C TYR A 41 -4.15 8.51 1.71
N ILE A 42 -4.20 8.08 0.45
CA ILE A 42 -3.27 7.10 -0.11
C ILE A 42 -2.54 7.78 -1.27
N LYS A 43 -1.21 7.61 -1.32
CA LYS A 43 -0.39 8.07 -2.43
C LYS A 43 0.04 6.90 -3.27
N ILE A 44 -0.32 6.90 -4.55
CA ILE A 44 0.14 5.92 -5.54
C ILE A 44 1.23 6.57 -6.40
N ASN A 45 2.41 5.98 -6.36
CA ASN A 45 3.56 6.40 -7.16
C ASN A 45 3.66 5.48 -8.38
N PHE A 46 3.77 6.09 -9.55
CA PHE A 46 3.99 5.40 -10.81
C PHE A 46 5.46 5.53 -11.22
N SER A 47 6.00 4.51 -11.87
CA SER A 47 7.33 4.53 -12.49
C SER A 47 7.23 3.94 -13.90
N GLN A 48 7.67 4.71 -14.90
CA GLN A 48 7.63 4.30 -16.31
C GLN A 48 6.26 3.73 -16.75
N GLY A 49 5.18 4.42 -16.36
CA GLY A 49 3.80 4.01 -16.69
C GLY A 49 3.24 2.83 -15.89
N ASN A 50 4.03 2.25 -14.97
CA ASN A 50 3.61 1.12 -14.14
C ASN A 50 3.39 1.55 -12.69
N ILE A 51 2.52 0.82 -11.98
CA ILE A 51 2.34 0.99 -10.54
C ILE A 51 3.65 0.64 -9.83
N GLY A 52 4.19 1.59 -9.09
CA GLY A 52 5.43 1.47 -8.34
C GLY A 52 5.20 1.20 -6.87
N ARG A 53 4.66 2.19 -6.14
CA ARG A 53 4.50 2.14 -4.67
C ARG A 53 3.17 2.74 -4.23
N ALA A 54 2.48 2.10 -3.28
CA ALA A 54 1.35 2.68 -2.55
C ALA A 54 1.79 3.04 -1.12
N GLU A 55 1.38 4.21 -0.64
CA GLU A 55 1.67 4.70 0.72
C GLU A 55 0.38 5.14 1.39
N LYS A 56 0.20 4.78 2.67
CA LYS A 56 -0.97 5.12 3.48
C LYS A 56 -0.61 6.20 4.50
N PHE A 57 -1.44 7.23 4.58
CA PHE A 57 -1.32 8.30 5.56
C PHE A 57 -2.64 8.40 6.32
N GLU A 58 -2.65 7.90 7.55
CA GLU A 58 -3.82 7.91 8.43
C GLU A 58 -4.03 9.28 9.07
N GLU A 59 -5.26 9.75 9.04
CA GLU A 59 -5.72 10.88 9.82
C GLU A 59 -6.33 10.38 11.12
N ILE A 60 -5.72 10.75 12.26
CA ILE A 60 -6.30 10.47 13.57
C ILE A 60 -7.38 11.52 13.84
N LEU A 61 -8.64 11.13 13.70
CA LEU A 61 -9.77 11.92 14.17
C LEU A 61 -9.73 11.93 15.71
N LYS A 62 -9.15 12.98 16.30
CA LYS A 62 -9.31 13.22 17.74
C LYS A 62 -10.76 13.64 17.97
N HIS A 63 -11.55 12.75 18.59
CA HIS A 63 -12.84 13.15 19.14
C HIS A 63 -12.60 14.29 20.14
N LYS A 64 -13.19 15.46 19.87
CA LYS A 64 -13.21 16.62 20.78
C LYS A 64 -14.22 16.38 21.90
#